data_AF-A0A183HHI1-F1
#
_entry.id   AF-A0A183HHI1-F1
#
_cell.length_a   1.000
_cell.length_b   1.000
_cell.length_c   1.000
_cell.angle_alpha   90.00
_cell.angle_beta   90.00
_cell.angle_gamma   90.00
#
_symmetry.space_group_name_H-M   'P 1'
#
loop_
_entity.id
_entity.type
_entity.pdbx_description
1 polymer ?
#
loop_
_entity_poly.entity_id
_entity_poly.type
_entity_poly.pdbx_seq_one_letter_code
_entity_poly.pdbx_strand_id
1 'polypeptide(L)'
;MAIEQKNFPSAESCLLRANRPEIILRYYKESGMWQDAIRIARDYMPTELQHLEEEFDEVQLKSGAKGVLSFIAQARDWESQGEYVRAIQCYLKVKDSEKTDVDLIVDALKRAADLATKFLSDDETSSILDEITETFIHLKRYDYCTLLYNNK
;
A
#
# COMPACT_ATOMS: atom_id res chain seq x y z
N MET A 1 25.88 -16.29 24.05
CA MET A 1 24.47 -16.38 24.47
C MET A 1 23.62 -16.34 23.21
N ALA A 2 23.03 -17.48 22.88
CA ALA A 2 22.47 -17.79 21.57
C ALA A 2 21.08 -17.15 21.40
N ILE A 3 21.01 -16.14 20.53
CA ILE A 3 19.77 -15.72 19.88
C ILE A 3 19.86 -16.22 18.43
N GLU A 4 20.17 -17.51 18.28
CA GLU A 4 20.16 -18.17 16.99
C GLU A 4 18.84 -18.93 16.87
N GLN A 5 18.10 -18.63 15.80
CA GLN A 5 16.87 -19.28 15.33
C GLN A 5 15.53 -18.72 15.86
N LYS A 6 14.98 -17.78 15.06
CA LYS A 6 13.70 -17.91 14.33
C LYS A 6 12.45 -18.48 15.05
N ASN A 7 12.34 -18.37 16.37
CA ASN A 7 11.11 -18.73 17.08
C ASN A 7 10.16 -17.51 17.21
N PHE A 8 9.78 -16.93 16.05
CA PHE A 8 8.79 -15.85 15.96
C PHE A 8 7.49 -16.15 16.74
N PRO A 9 6.88 -17.34 16.60
CA PRO A 9 5.59 -17.62 17.24
C PRO A 9 5.69 -17.74 18.76
N SER A 10 6.85 -18.21 19.27
CA SER A 10 7.07 -18.38 20.72
C SER A 10 7.36 -17.05 21.39
N ALA A 11 8.13 -16.17 20.72
CA ALA A 11 8.38 -14.81 21.21
C ALA A 11 7.10 -13.97 21.20
N GLU A 12 6.32 -14.02 20.11
CA GLU A 12 4.99 -13.40 20.04
C GLU A 12 4.09 -13.89 21.17
N SER A 13 3.91 -15.20 21.31
CA SER A 13 3.03 -15.76 22.35
C SER A 13 3.45 -15.36 23.76
N CYS A 14 4.75 -15.22 24.02
CA CYS A 14 5.27 -14.78 25.31
C CYS A 14 4.99 -13.29 25.57
N LEU A 15 5.24 -12.44 24.56
CA LEU A 15 5.07 -10.98 24.66
C LEU A 15 3.60 -10.55 24.65
N LEU A 16 2.74 -11.27 23.92
CA LEU A 16 1.29 -11.09 23.94
C LEU A 16 0.69 -11.47 25.30
N ARG A 17 1.15 -12.59 25.90
CA ARG A 17 0.77 -12.97 27.26
C ARG A 17 1.27 -11.99 28.33
N ALA A 18 2.40 -11.33 28.07
CA ALA A 18 2.96 -10.29 28.93
C ALA A 18 2.31 -8.90 28.71
N ASN A 19 1.37 -8.78 27.77
CA ASN A 19 0.74 -7.52 27.37
C ASN A 19 1.77 -6.44 26.99
N ARG A 20 2.83 -6.84 26.28
CA ARG A 20 3.89 -5.94 25.75
C ARG A 20 3.95 -5.96 24.21
N PRO A 21 2.89 -5.51 23.49
CA PRO A 21 2.92 -5.41 22.03
C PRO A 21 4.00 -4.45 21.52
N GLU A 22 4.40 -3.46 22.31
CA GLU A 22 5.40 -2.44 21.95
C GLU A 22 6.75 -3.04 21.54
N ILE A 23 7.17 -4.11 22.23
CA ILE A 23 8.44 -4.80 21.98
C ILE A 23 8.38 -5.55 20.65
N ILE A 24 7.25 -6.21 20.39
CA ILE A 24 6.98 -6.93 19.14
C ILE A 24 7.00 -5.93 17.98
N LEU A 25 6.31 -4.80 18.13
CA LEU A 25 6.28 -3.71 17.15
C LEU A 25 7.69 -3.22 16.80
N ARG A 26 8.48 -2.89 17.82
CA ARG A 26 9.84 -2.37 17.63
C ARG A 26 10.72 -3.38 16.90
N TYR A 27 10.61 -4.66 17.26
CA TYR A 27 11.35 -5.74 16.61
C TYR A 27 10.95 -5.93 15.14
N TYR A 28 9.65 -5.87 14.83
CA TYR A 28 9.18 -5.94 13.44
C TYR A 28 9.60 -4.73 12.61
N LYS A 29 9.57 -3.52 13.20
CA LYS A 29 10.13 -2.31 12.57
C LYS A 29 11.61 -2.49 12.24
N GLU A 30 12.42 -2.97 13.19
CA GLU A 30 13.86 -3.20 12.98
C GLU A 30 14.15 -4.32 11.97
N SER A 31 13.28 -5.33 11.88
CA SER A 31 13.38 -6.40 10.89
C SER A 31 12.83 -6.04 9.51
N GLY A 32 12.22 -4.85 9.35
CA GLY A 32 11.55 -4.43 8.12
C GLY A 32 10.23 -5.16 7.80
N MET A 33 9.67 -5.89 8.77
CA MET A 33 8.41 -6.64 8.65
C MET A 33 7.21 -5.76 9.06
N TRP A 34 7.01 -4.67 8.36
CA TRP A 34 5.99 -3.67 8.70
C TRP A 34 4.55 -4.18 8.57
N GLN A 35 4.30 -5.10 7.64
CA GLN A 35 2.97 -5.70 7.44
C GLN A 35 2.52 -6.49 8.68
N ASP A 36 3.42 -7.27 9.28
CA ASP A 36 3.15 -7.99 10.53
C ASP A 36 3.02 -7.03 11.72
N ALA A 37 3.82 -5.95 11.75
CA ALA A 37 3.71 -4.91 12.77
C ALA A 37 2.32 -4.24 12.76
N ILE A 38 1.82 -3.86 11.59
CA ILE A 38 0.49 -3.23 11.41
C ILE A 38 -0.61 -4.21 11.82
N ARG A 39 -0.47 -5.50 11.47
CA ARG A 39 -1.44 -6.52 11.85
C ARG A 39 -1.56 -6.66 13.37
N ILE A 40 -0.43 -6.68 14.07
CA ILE A 40 -0.37 -6.74 15.54
C ILE A 40 -0.90 -5.45 16.16
N ALA A 41 -0.49 -4.29 15.64
CA ALA A 41 -0.97 -2.99 16.11
C ALA A 41 -2.51 -2.90 16.00
N ARG A 42 -3.10 -3.43 14.93
CA ARG A 42 -4.54 -3.41 14.74
C ARG A 42 -5.30 -4.22 15.79
N ASP A 43 -4.74 -5.36 16.21
CA ASP A 43 -5.39 -6.27 17.15
C ASP A 43 -5.21 -5.81 18.61
N TYR A 44 -4.03 -5.26 18.94
CA TYR A 44 -3.64 -4.96 20.32
C TYR A 44 -3.52 -3.46 20.65
N MET A 45 -3.29 -2.59 19.68
CA MET A 45 -3.01 -1.16 19.87
C MET A 45 -3.61 -0.28 18.74
N PRO A 46 -4.95 -0.22 18.60
CA PRO A 46 -5.59 0.54 17.54
C PRO A 46 -5.32 2.05 17.61
N THR A 47 -4.97 2.57 18.79
CA THR A 47 -4.57 3.97 18.97
C THR A 47 -3.21 4.28 18.35
N GLU A 48 -2.26 3.34 18.42
CA GLU A 48 -0.93 3.48 17.83
C GLU A 48 -0.89 3.01 16.37
N LEU A 49 -1.92 2.28 15.92
CA LEU A 49 -2.05 1.78 14.55
C LEU A 49 -1.96 2.92 13.54
N GLN A 50 -2.70 4.00 13.74
CA GLN A 50 -2.72 5.14 12.80
C GLN A 50 -1.31 5.72 12.63
N HIS A 51 -0.63 6.01 13.74
CA HIS A 51 0.72 6.55 13.73
C HIS A 51 1.73 5.56 13.11
N LEU A 52 1.52 4.25 13.30
CA LEU A 52 2.33 3.21 12.68
C LEU A 52 2.14 3.14 11.17
N GLU A 53 0.89 3.25 10.69
CA GLU A 53 0.56 3.27 9.26
C GLU A 53 1.15 4.49 8.57
N GLU A 54 1.08 5.66 9.21
CA GLU A 54 1.69 6.91 8.72
C GLU A 54 3.22 6.78 8.61
N GLU A 55 3.88 6.27 9.65
CA GLU A 55 5.32 6.01 9.63
C GLU A 55 5.72 4.99 8.55
N PHE A 56 4.92 3.95 8.35
CA PHE A 56 5.15 2.97 7.29
C PHE A 56 5.03 3.60 5.91
N ASP A 57 4.01 4.43 5.69
CA ASP A 57 3.78 5.14 4.44
C ASP A 57 4.95 6.10 4.15
N GLU A 58 5.42 6.85 5.16
CA GLU A 58 6.61 7.70 5.04
C GLU A 58 7.89 6.90 4.73
N VAL A 59 8.11 5.77 5.39
CA VAL A 59 9.28 4.91 5.16
C VAL A 59 9.22 4.25 3.77
N GLN A 60 8.04 3.86 3.32
CA GLN A 60 7.79 3.37 1.95
C GLN A 60 8.10 4.46 0.93
N LEU A 61 7.53 5.65 1.09
CA LEU A 61 7.74 6.80 0.21
C LEU A 61 9.23 7.20 0.15
N LYS A 62 9.92 7.22 1.31
CA LYS A 62 11.36 7.48 1.39
C LYS A 62 12.21 6.39 0.71
N SER A 63 11.69 5.16 0.61
CA SER A 63 12.34 4.02 -0.07
C SER A 63 12.19 4.05 -1.60
N GLY A 64 11.51 5.05 -2.17
CA GLY A 64 11.42 5.28 -3.61
C GLY A 64 10.88 4.07 -4.39
N ALA A 65 11.61 3.63 -5.42
CA ALA A 65 11.22 2.50 -6.28
C ALA A 65 10.88 1.21 -5.52
N LYS A 66 11.51 0.97 -4.36
CA LYS A 66 11.22 -0.21 -3.53
C LYS A 66 9.91 -0.07 -2.75
N GLY A 67 9.53 1.17 -2.42
CA GLY A 67 8.22 1.51 -1.84
C GLY A 67 7.09 1.35 -2.85
N VAL A 68 7.27 1.81 -4.09
CA VAL A 68 6.25 1.63 -5.14
C VAL A 68 5.97 0.16 -5.43
N LEU A 69 7.00 -0.68 -5.53
CA LEU A 69 6.79 -2.11 -5.74
C LEU A 69 6.01 -2.77 -4.59
N SER A 70 6.16 -2.25 -3.37
CA SER A 70 5.42 -2.71 -2.19
C SER A 70 3.95 -2.28 -2.25
N PHE A 71 3.64 -1.04 -2.64
CA PHE A 71 2.26 -0.60 -2.88
C PHE A 71 1.58 -1.42 -3.99
N ILE A 72 2.29 -1.73 -5.08
CA ILE A 72 1.79 -2.58 -6.16
C ILE A 72 1.55 -4.01 -5.66
N ALA A 73 2.46 -4.56 -4.86
CA ALA A 73 2.30 -5.90 -4.29
C ALA A 73 1.10 -5.96 -3.33
N GLN A 74 0.93 -4.92 -2.50
CA GLN A 74 -0.20 -4.80 -1.59
C GLN A 74 -1.52 -4.64 -2.34
N ALA A 75 -1.54 -3.86 -3.43
CA ALA A 75 -2.71 -3.74 -4.29
C ALA A 75 -3.13 -5.10 -4.88
N ARG A 76 -2.17 -5.91 -5.33
CA ARG A 76 -2.43 -7.28 -5.84
C ARG A 76 -2.96 -8.24 -4.80
N ASP A 77 -2.52 -8.09 -3.55
CA ASP A 77 -3.07 -8.87 -2.44
C ASP A 77 -4.55 -8.51 -2.24
N TRP A 78 -4.87 -7.22 -2.19
CA TRP A 78 -6.25 -6.74 -2.10
C TRP A 78 -7.12 -7.18 -3.29
N GLU A 79 -6.58 -7.17 -4.51
CA GLU A 79 -7.27 -7.74 -5.68
C GLU A 79 -7.61 -9.21 -5.48
N SER A 80 -6.70 -10.00 -4.90
CA SER A 80 -6.92 -11.43 -4.61
C SER A 80 -7.94 -11.66 -3.50
N GLN A 81 -8.06 -10.71 -2.55
CA GLN A 81 -9.07 -10.73 -1.50
C GLN A 81 -10.44 -10.22 -1.98
N GLY A 82 -10.53 -9.65 -3.19
CA GLY A 82 -11.75 -9.04 -3.73
C GLY A 82 -12.04 -7.61 -3.22
N GLU A 83 -11.10 -6.99 -2.50
CA GLU A 83 -11.22 -5.62 -1.97
C GLU A 83 -10.68 -4.61 -3.00
N TYR A 84 -11.40 -4.43 -4.11
CA TYR A 84 -10.96 -3.61 -5.24
C TYR A 84 -10.76 -2.12 -4.90
N VAL A 85 -11.59 -1.57 -4.02
CA VAL A 85 -11.49 -0.17 -3.58
C VAL A 85 -10.14 0.10 -2.91
N ARG A 86 -9.68 -0.81 -2.04
CA ARG A 86 -8.38 -0.70 -1.37
C ARG A 86 -7.22 -0.90 -2.33
N ALA A 87 -7.36 -1.85 -3.25
CA ALA A 87 -6.36 -2.08 -4.29
C ALA A 87 -6.11 -0.80 -5.12
N ILE A 88 -7.19 -0.12 -5.51
CA ILE A 88 -7.11 1.13 -6.27
C ILE A 88 -6.43 2.23 -5.45
N GLN A 89 -6.80 2.41 -4.17
CA GLN A 89 -6.13 3.38 -3.30
C GLN A 89 -4.63 3.11 -3.18
N CYS A 90 -4.21 1.84 -3.04
CA CYS A 90 -2.80 1.47 -3.04
C CYS A 90 -2.10 1.81 -4.36
N TYR A 91 -2.75 1.62 -5.51
CA TYR A 91 -2.21 2.03 -6.81
C TYR A 91 -2.14 3.55 -6.97
N LEU A 92 -3.08 4.31 -6.41
CA LEU A 92 -3.05 5.77 -6.45
C LEU A 92 -1.87 6.31 -5.64
N LYS A 93 -1.57 5.73 -4.48
CA LYS A 93 -0.38 6.09 -3.66
C LYS A 93 0.95 5.96 -4.39
N VAL A 94 1.02 5.19 -5.48
CA VAL A 94 2.22 5.08 -6.31
C VAL A 94 2.59 6.41 -6.98
N LYS A 95 1.60 7.29 -7.22
CA LYS A 95 1.81 8.60 -7.86
C LYS A 95 2.59 9.58 -6.98
N ASP A 96 2.49 9.46 -5.65
CA ASP A 96 3.13 10.34 -4.68
C ASP A 96 4.65 10.07 -4.53
N SER A 97 5.17 9.02 -5.18
CA SER A 97 6.59 8.69 -5.16
C SER A 97 7.35 9.41 -6.28
N GLU A 98 7.93 10.59 -5.97
CA GLU A 98 8.71 11.43 -6.89
C GLU A 98 9.93 10.75 -7.53
N LYS A 99 10.43 9.64 -6.96
CA LYS A 99 11.66 8.95 -7.39
C LYS A 99 11.43 7.70 -8.26
N THR A 100 10.19 7.47 -8.70
CA THR A 100 9.83 6.23 -9.41
C THR A 100 9.75 6.44 -10.91
N ASP A 101 10.11 5.39 -11.67
CA ASP A 101 9.89 5.32 -13.11
C ASP A 101 8.45 5.66 -13.47
N VAL A 102 8.29 6.69 -14.31
CA VAL A 102 7.00 7.15 -14.82
C VAL A 102 6.21 6.02 -15.47
N ASP A 103 6.89 5.06 -16.11
CA ASP A 103 6.25 3.92 -16.76
C ASP A 103 5.59 2.94 -15.77
N LEU A 104 6.21 2.73 -14.60
CA LEU A 104 5.63 1.91 -13.53
C LEU A 104 4.41 2.59 -12.90
N ILE A 105 4.47 3.92 -12.71
CA ILE A 105 3.34 4.71 -12.24
C ILE A 105 2.18 4.59 -13.24
N VAL A 106 2.46 4.70 -14.53
CA VAL A 106 1.46 4.57 -15.59
C VAL A 106 0.82 3.17 -15.61
N ASP A 107 1.61 2.09 -15.49
CA ASP A 107 1.07 0.73 -15.47
C ASP A 107 0.18 0.47 -14.25
N ALA A 108 0.60 0.93 -13.06
CA ALA A 108 -0.17 0.88 -11.84
C ALA A 108 -1.51 1.63 -11.95
N LEU A 109 -1.48 2.88 -12.44
CA LEU A 109 -2.69 3.70 -12.60
C LEU A 109 -3.64 3.15 -13.68
N LYS A 110 -3.11 2.57 -14.76
CA LYS A 110 -3.92 1.86 -15.74
C LYS A 110 -4.66 0.68 -15.12
N ARG A 111 -3.99 -0.06 -14.23
CA ARG A 111 -4.62 -1.18 -13.51
C ARG A 111 -5.70 -0.70 -12.55
N ALA A 112 -5.45 0.38 -11.83
CA ALA A 112 -6.45 1.05 -10.99
C ALA A 112 -7.68 1.46 -11.78
N ALA A 113 -7.51 2.07 -12.95
CA ALA A 113 -8.64 2.48 -13.80
C ALA A 113 -9.43 1.28 -14.35
N ASP A 114 -8.75 0.22 -14.79
CA ASP A 114 -9.39 -1.03 -15.25
C ASP A 114 -10.19 -1.72 -14.14
N LEU A 115 -9.68 -1.67 -12.90
CA LEU A 115 -10.39 -2.17 -11.73
C LEU A 115 -11.59 -1.30 -11.38
N ALA A 116 -11.45 0.03 -11.45
CA ALA A 116 -12.53 0.97 -11.19
C ALA A 116 -13.71 0.75 -12.15
N THR A 117 -13.44 0.73 -13.45
CA THR A 117 -14.49 0.54 -14.47
C THR A 117 -15.17 -0.83 -14.40
N LYS A 118 -14.48 -1.87 -13.92
CA LYS A 118 -15.03 -3.23 -13.82
C LYS A 118 -15.82 -3.50 -12.55
N PHE A 119 -15.38 -2.93 -11.42
CA PHE A 119 -15.86 -3.34 -10.10
C PHE A 119 -16.54 -2.22 -9.30
N LEU A 120 -16.33 -0.95 -9.65
CA LEU A 120 -16.94 0.18 -8.96
C LEU A 120 -18.15 0.73 -9.73
N SER A 121 -18.95 1.55 -9.05
CA SER A 121 -20.08 2.26 -9.67
C SER A 121 -19.58 3.39 -10.57
N ASP A 122 -20.42 3.83 -11.52
CA ASP A 122 -20.06 4.87 -12.50
C ASP A 122 -19.59 6.18 -11.84
N ASP A 123 -20.19 6.53 -10.69
CA ASP A 123 -19.85 7.72 -9.90
C ASP A 123 -18.41 7.67 -9.34
N GLU A 124 -18.10 6.61 -8.59
CA GLU A 124 -16.76 6.36 -8.05
C GLU A 124 -15.71 6.19 -9.16
N THR A 125 -16.10 5.50 -10.24
CA THR A 125 -15.23 5.32 -11.41
C THR A 125 -14.86 6.66 -12.02
N SER A 126 -15.83 7.56 -12.19
CA SER A 126 -15.58 8.89 -12.73
C SER A 126 -14.66 9.70 -11.83
N SER A 127 -14.85 9.64 -10.50
CA SER A 127 -14.00 10.37 -9.55
C SER A 127 -12.54 9.87 -9.57
N ILE A 128 -12.34 8.55 -9.62
CA ILE A 128 -11.00 7.95 -9.68
C ILE A 128 -10.35 8.23 -11.04
N LEU A 129 -11.12 8.16 -12.12
CA LEU A 129 -10.61 8.44 -13.47
C LEU A 129 -10.14 9.88 -13.60
N ASP A 130 -10.88 10.83 -13.01
CA ASP A 130 -10.51 12.25 -13.02
C ASP A 130 -9.17 12.47 -12.30
N GLU A 131 -8.99 11.85 -11.12
CA GLU A 131 -7.74 11.92 -10.36
C GLU A 131 -6.55 11.31 -11.12
N ILE A 132 -6.75 10.15 -11.77
CA ILE A 132 -5.74 9.51 -12.62
C ILE A 132 -5.40 10.39 -13.82
N THR A 133 -6.40 11.03 -14.42
CA THR A 133 -6.24 11.91 -15.59
C THR A 133 -5.45 13.15 -15.21
N GLU A 134 -5.74 13.78 -14.07
CA GLU A 134 -4.99 14.92 -13.55
C GLU A 134 -3.51 14.53 -13.33
N THR A 135 -3.28 13.36 -12.74
CA THR A 135 -1.93 12.81 -12.53
C THR A 135 -1.18 12.63 -13.86
N PHE A 136 -1.83 12.09 -14.90
CA PHE A 136 -1.22 11.93 -16.22
C PHE A 136 -0.93 13.24 -16.94
N ILE A 137 -1.78 14.25 -16.74
CA ILE A 137 -1.54 15.61 -17.24
C ILE A 137 -0.28 16.19 -16.58
N HIS A 138 -0.13 16.04 -15.26
CA HIS A 138 1.08 16.45 -14.53
C HIS A 138 2.33 15.73 -15.02
N LEU A 139 2.23 14.43 -15.33
CA LEU A 139 3.32 13.62 -15.89
C LEU A 139 3.57 13.88 -17.39
N LYS A 140 2.83 14.79 -18.04
CA LYS A 140 2.87 15.13 -19.47
C LYS A 140 2.63 13.92 -20.40
N ARG A 141 1.86 12.93 -19.97
CA ARG A 141 1.56 11.71 -20.75
C ARG A 141 0.11 11.72 -21.21
N TYR A 142 -0.19 12.59 -22.17
CA TYR A 142 -1.54 12.85 -22.68
C TYR A 142 -2.15 11.67 -23.45
N ASP A 143 -1.32 10.81 -24.05
CA ASP A 143 -1.77 9.64 -24.83
C ASP A 143 -2.64 8.68 -23.99
N TYR A 144 -2.38 8.58 -22.69
CA TYR A 144 -3.11 7.69 -21.79
C TYR A 144 -4.43 8.28 -21.29
N CYS A 145 -4.52 9.61 -21.14
CA CYS A 145 -5.78 10.28 -20.83
C CYS A 145 -6.82 10.00 -21.91
N THR A 146 -6.43 10.08 -23.18
CA THR A 146 -7.36 9.85 -24.29
C THR A 146 -7.88 8.41 -24.32
N LEU A 147 -7.03 7.43 -24.00
CA LEU A 147 -7.39 6.00 -23.96
C LEU A 147 -8.39 5.66 -22.83
N LEU A 148 -8.27 6.33 -21.68
CA LEU A 148 -9.17 6.16 -20.55
C LEU A 148 -10.57 6.70 -20.87
N TYR A 149 -10.66 7.91 -21.44
CA TYR A 149 -11.94 8.52 -21.83
C TYR A 149 -12.65 7.78 -22.97
N ASN A 150 -11.91 7.09 -23.84
CA ASN A 150 -12.48 6.32 -24.94
C ASN A 150 -13.04 4.95 -24.53
N ASN A 151 -12.74 4.48 -23.30
CA ASN A 151 -13.29 3.23 -22.74
C ASN A 151 -14.54 3.48 -21.88
N LYS A 152 -15.11 4.69 -21.93
CA LYS A 152 -16.39 5.03 -21.29
C LYS A 152 -17.57 4.57 -22.14
#